data_AF-A0A8T3YD37-F1
#
_entry.id   AF-A0A8T3YD37-F1
#
_cell.length_a   1.000
_cell.length_b   1.000
_cell.length_c   1.000
_cell.angle_alpha   90.00
_cell.angle_beta   90.00
_cell.angle_gamma   90.00
#
_symmetry.space_group_name_H-M   'P 1'
#
loop_
_entity.id
_entity.type
_entity.pdbx_description
1 polymer ?
#
loop_
_entity_poly.entity_id
_entity_poly.type
_entity_poly.pdbx_seq_one_letter_code
_entity_poly.pdbx_strand_id
1 'polypeptide(L)' 'LEPIIISEKGKEVKVKPQVVIEVTYEEIQKSPTYSSGYALRFPRLVNLRTEKPADEASTLPMVEDLYYNQKQ' A
#
# COMPACT_ATOMS: atom_id res chain seq x y z
N LEU A 1 -9.61 3.15 -21.93
CA LEU A 1 -8.77 3.03 -20.72
C LEU A 1 -7.43 2.49 -21.19
N GLU A 2 -6.40 3.33 -21.22
CA GLU A 2 -5.06 2.83 -21.55
C GLU A 2 -4.63 1.81 -20.48
N PRO A 3 -4.06 0.66 -20.85
CA PRO A 3 -3.62 -0.31 -19.87
C PRO A 3 -2.45 0.28 -19.07
N ILE A 4 -2.66 0.50 -17.77
CA ILE A 4 -1.61 0.90 -16.83
C ILE A 4 -0.54 -0.19 -16.62
N ILE A 5 -0.59 -1.29 -17.37
CA ILE A 5 0.28 -2.46 -17.22
C ILE A 5 1.68 -2.13 -17.76
N ILE A 6 2.70 -2.36 -16.93
CA ILE A 6 4.12 -2.23 -17.28
C ILE A 6 4.70 -3.59 -17.71
N SER A 7 4.32 -4.67 -17.02
CA SER A 7 4.77 -6.04 -17.34
C SER A 7 3.84 -7.08 -16.73
N GLU A 8 3.75 -8.25 -17.34
CA GLU A 8 2.96 -9.38 -16.87
C GLU A 8 3.83 -10.66 -16.83
N LYS A 9 3.75 -11.42 -15.73
CA LYS A 9 4.43 -12.70 -15.55
C LYS A 9 3.50 -13.68 -14.83
N GLY A 10 2.84 -14.54 -15.60
CA GLY A 10 1.89 -15.51 -15.05
C GLY A 10 0.70 -14.79 -14.39
N LYS A 11 0.57 -14.90 -13.07
CA LYS A 11 -0.49 -14.20 -12.30
C LYS A 11 -0.05 -12.86 -11.70
N GLU A 12 1.21 -12.48 -11.90
CA GLU A 12 1.76 -11.23 -11.41
C GLU A 12 1.72 -10.16 -12.49
N VAL A 13 1.11 -9.02 -12.20
CA VAL A 13 1.02 -7.87 -13.11
C VAL A 13 1.61 -6.65 -12.41
N LYS A 14 2.60 -6.01 -13.02
CA LYS A 14 3.13 -4.72 -12.58
C LYS A 14 2.38 -3.61 -13.30
N VAL A 15 1.96 -2.61 -12.55
CA VAL A 15 1.19 -1.47 -13.07
C VAL A 15 1.88 -0.15 -12.74
N LYS A 16 1.56 0.90 -13.50
CA LYS A 16 1.98 2.28 -13.21
C LYS A 16 1.39 2.73 -11.86
N PRO A 17 2.20 3.32 -10.97
CA PRO A 17 1.73 3.78 -9.66
C PRO A 17 0.87 5.05 -9.83
N GLN A 18 -0.41 4.87 -10.11
CA GLN A 18 -1.36 5.96 -10.38
C GLN A 18 -2.67 5.82 -9.59
N VAL A 19 -2.93 4.64 -9.03
CA VAL A 19 -4.19 4.31 -8.36
C VAL A 19 -3.95 4.22 -6.86
N VAL A 20 -4.71 4.99 -6.08
CA VAL A 20 -4.68 4.96 -4.62
C VAL A 20 -5.89 4.18 -4.11
N ILE A 21 -5.64 3.27 -3.17
CA ILE A 21 -6.69 2.51 -2.49
C ILE A 21 -6.62 2.77 -0.98
N GLU A 22 -7.79 2.78 -0.36
CA GLU A 22 -7.91 2.78 1.09
C GLU A 22 -7.99 1.35 1.58
N VAL A 23 -7.18 1.05 2.60
CA VAL A 23 -7.12 -0.27 3.21
C VAL A 23 -7.27 -0.16 4.72
N THR A 24 -8.00 -1.10 5.30
CA THR A 24 -7.97 -1.38 6.73
C THR A 24 -7.02 -2.53 6.99
N TYR A 25 -6.48 -2.62 8.20
CA TYR A 25 -5.55 -3.65 8.62
C TYR A 25 -5.69 -3.89 10.13
N GLU A 26 -5.19 -5.02 10.63
CA GLU A 26 -5.22 -5.34 12.07
C GLU A 26 -4.01 -4.79 12.81
N GLU A 27 -2.83 -4.93 12.24
CA GLU A 27 -1.58 -4.36 12.77
C GLU A 27 -0.58 -4.14 11.64
N ILE A 28 0.44 -3.32 11.92
CA ILE A 28 1.63 -3.14 11.11
C ILE A 28 2.76 -3.95 11.75
N GLN A 29 3.47 -4.75 10.95
CA GLN A 29 4.59 -5.59 11.40
C GLN A 29 5.88 -5.15 10.72
N LYS A 30 7.03 -5.25 11.41
CA LYS A 30 8.34 -5.13 10.75
C LYS A 30 8.59 -6.36 9.88
N SER A 31 9.09 -6.16 8.66
CA SER A 31 9.36 -7.24 7.71
C SER A 31 10.63 -6.97 6.91
N PRO A 32 11.58 -7.93 6.83
CA PRO A 32 12.76 -7.80 5.97
C PRO A 32 12.45 -8.06 4.49
N THR A 33 11.26 -8.57 4.16
CA THR A 33 10.88 -9.00 2.80
C THR A 33 10.57 -7.83 1.88
N TYR A 34 10.04 -6.74 2.43
CA TYR A 34 9.57 -5.58 1.66
C TYR A 34 10.56 -4.43 1.81
N SER A 35 10.76 -3.67 0.73
CA SER A 35 11.65 -2.49 0.73
C SER A 35 11.20 -1.39 1.69
N SER A 36 9.92 -1.36 2.06
CA SER A 36 9.38 -0.47 3.10
C SER A 36 9.88 -0.82 4.51
N GLY A 37 10.31 -2.06 4.75
CA GLY A 37 10.59 -2.57 6.09
C GLY A 37 9.34 -2.92 6.91
N TYR A 38 8.13 -2.77 6.34
CA TYR A 38 6.85 -2.99 7.02
C TYR A 38 5.88 -3.83 6.19
N ALA A 39 5.00 -4.57 6.86
CA ALA A 39 3.91 -5.33 6.28
C ALA A 39 2.59 -5.05 7.03
N LEU A 40 1.49 -4.93 6.29
CA LEU A 40 0.15 -4.84 6.86
C LEU A 40 -0.40 -6.25 7.13
N ARG A 41 -0.92 -6.49 8.34
CA ARG A 41 -1.58 -7.75 8.68
C ARG A 41 -3.06 -7.72 8.29
N PHE A 42 -3.48 -8.74 7.54
CA PHE A 42 -4.85 -8.89 7.02
C PHE A 42 -5.42 -7.62 6.37
N PRO A 43 -4.73 -7.02 5.38
CA PRO A 43 -5.23 -5.82 4.74
C PRO A 43 -6.53 -6.10 3.98
N ARG A 44 -7.51 -5.22 4.14
CA ARG A 44 -8.82 -5.30 3.49
C ARG A 44 -9.10 -4.00 2.72
N LEU A 45 -9.44 -4.13 1.44
CA LEU A 45 -9.85 -3.00 0.60
C LEU A 45 -11.14 -2.37 1.16
N VAL A 46 -11.12 -1.06 1.35
CA VAL A 46 -12.28 -0.28 1.78
C VAL A 46 -12.85 0.50 0.61
N ASN A 47 -12.00 1.27 -0.07
CA ASN A 47 -12.44 2.16 -1.13
C ASN A 47 -11.34 2.42 -2.18
N LEU A 48 -11.75 2.82 -3.38
CA LEU A 48 -10.88 3.35 -4.41
C LEU A 48 -10.84 4.88 -4.28
N ARG A 49 -9.67 5.44 -3.93
CA ARG A 49 -9.50 6.87 -3.68
C ARG A 49 -9.24 7.62 -4.99
N THR A 50 -10.21 7.62 -5.90
CA THR A 50 -10.08 8.26 -7.23
C THR A 50 -9.86 9.76 -7.17
N GLU A 51 -10.23 10.40 -6.06
CA GLU A 51 -10.00 11.81 -5.80
C GLU A 51 -8.59 12.12 -5.28
N LYS A 52 -7.80 11.10 -4.90
CA LYS A 52 -6.43 11.26 -4.41
C LYS A 52 -5.39 10.90 -5.49
N PRO A 53 -4.44 11.79 -5.80
CA PRO A 53 -3.31 11.46 -6.65
C PRO A 53 -2.29 10.57 -5.91
N ALA A 54 -1.42 9.90 -6.66
CA ALA A 54 -0.50 8.89 -6.14
C ALA A 54 0.56 9.44 -5.16
N ASP A 55 0.90 10.71 -5.29
CA ASP A 55 1.82 11.44 -4.41
C ASP A 55 1.20 11.82 -3.05
N GLU A 56 -0.12 11.76 -2.93
CA GLU A 56 -0.85 11.93 -1.66
C GLU A 56 -1.13 10.60 -0.92
N ALA A 57 -0.59 9.49 -1.42
CA ALA A 57 -0.64 8.22 -0.71
C ALA A 57 0.13 8.29 0.62
N SER A 58 -0.23 7.43 1.58
CA SER A 58 0.45 7.35 2.87
C SER A 58 1.96 7.14 2.69
N THR A 59 2.75 7.95 3.37
CA THR A 59 4.22 7.93 3.26
C THR A 59 4.85 6.96 4.24
N LEU A 60 6.11 6.58 4.00
CA LEU A 60 6.84 5.68 4.90
C LEU A 60 6.96 6.23 6.34
N PRO A 61 7.28 7.53 6.58
CA PRO A 61 7.26 8.09 7.93
C PRO A 61 5.91 7.95 8.64
N MET A 62 4.79 8.15 7.92
CA MET A 62 3.46 7.95 8.50
C MET A 62 3.21 6.49 8.90
N VAL A 63 3.67 5.53 8.09
CA VAL A 63 3.58 4.09 8.40
C VAL A 63 4.41 3.75 9.64
N GLU A 64 5.60 4.34 9.76
CA GLU A 64 6.46 4.17 10.93
C GLU A 64 5.82 4.76 12.20
N ASP A 65 5.24 5.96 12.12
CA ASP A 65 4.50 6.55 13.24
C ASP A 65 3.30 5.68 13.66
N LEU A 66 2.51 5.19 12.70
CA LEU A 66 1.39 4.29 12.98
C LEU A 66 1.87 2.99 13.64
N TYR A 67 3.01 2.46 13.20
CA TYR A 67 3.61 1.26 13.79
C TYR A 67 4.01 1.45 15.26
N TYR A 68 4.56 2.61 15.64
CA TYR A 68 4.92 2.88 17.03
C TYR A 68 3.69 3.18 17.89
N ASN A 69 2.67 3.82 17.33
CA ASN A 69 1.47 4.22 18.07
C ASN A 69 0.43 3.10 18.24
N GLN A 70 0.44 2.04 17.41
CA GLN A 70 -0.52 0.94 17.54
C GLN A 70 -0.40 0.11 18.85
N LYS A 71 0.69 0.29 19.60
CA LYS A 71 0.97 -0.45 20.85
C LYS A 71 0.63 0.34 22.13
N GLN A 72 0.15 1.57 21.99
CA GLN A 72 -0.28 2.39 23.13
C GLN A 72 -1.73 2.11 23.52
#